data_AF-A0A2E6XNL5-F1
#
_entry.id   AF-A0A2E6XNL5-F1
#
_cell.length_a   1.000
_cell.length_b   1.000
_cell.length_c   1.000
_cell.angle_alpha   90.00
_cell.angle_beta   90.00
_cell.angle_gamma   90.00
#
_symmetry.space_group_name_H-M   'P 1'
#
loop_
_entity.id
_entity.type
_entity.pdbx_description
1 polymer ?
#
loop_
_entity_poly.entity_id
_entity_poly.type
_entity_poly.pdbx_seq_one_letter_code
_entity_poly.pdbx_strand_id
1 'polypeptide(L)'
;MLRTNFTFGLISFVFLLIISISHASEVNSIPELSKILIKIRSLDDKSQLQEKEYLIKKFYYQIQYQKQKLDILSEVKGHFEKSISKAEEKYDEGEDNISQTDITKLKLGLAGTLNDIFEAETGLKTSKLSLSEILDTNYGINSKMFSPKIIPVKFEFNNYEEWSLQNKVISNIHKRVILLKKSFLKVTEKKNKMVLARKNRKMTRALLVSEVANYDFGIGDPNDLFQALIIYTRVLSGYYESVYKYNLAVAELNRNKNI
;
A
#
# COMPACT_ATOMS: atom_id res chain seq x y z
N MET A 1 -87.27 -22.99 8.58
CA MET A 1 -87.33 -24.24 9.35
C MET A 1 -85.92 -24.80 9.43
N LEU A 2 -85.36 -24.89 10.65
CA LEU A 2 -84.14 -25.61 11.11
C LEU A 2 -82.98 -25.81 10.10
N ARG A 3 -81.70 -25.54 10.42
CA ARG A 3 -80.98 -26.05 11.58
C ARG A 3 -79.58 -25.42 11.64
N THR A 4 -79.11 -25.20 12.86
CA THR A 4 -77.73 -24.98 13.29
C THR A 4 -76.71 -25.95 12.67
N ASN A 5 -75.46 -25.51 12.50
CA ASN A 5 -74.30 -26.15 13.16
C ASN A 5 -73.01 -25.31 13.06
N PHE A 6 -72.42 -25.12 14.24
CA PHE A 6 -71.05 -24.70 14.51
C PHE A 6 -70.02 -25.57 13.78
N THR A 7 -68.94 -24.98 13.26
CA THR A 7 -67.59 -25.55 13.36
C THR A 7 -66.55 -24.43 13.45
N PHE A 8 -65.63 -24.62 14.39
CA PHE A 8 -64.46 -23.79 14.69
C PHE A 8 -63.59 -23.54 13.45
N GLY A 9 -63.28 -22.27 13.18
CA GLY A 9 -62.23 -21.86 12.25
C GLY A 9 -61.13 -21.10 12.99
N LEU A 10 -60.07 -21.82 13.36
CA LEU A 10 -58.81 -21.27 13.86
C LEU A 10 -58.24 -20.32 12.79
N ILE A 11 -58.25 -19.01 13.03
CA ILE A 11 -57.46 -18.07 12.20
C ILE A 11 -56.09 -17.94 12.85
N SER A 12 -55.17 -18.73 12.30
CA SER A 12 -53.75 -18.76 12.57
C SER A 12 -53.13 -17.37 12.38
N PHE A 13 -52.56 -16.83 13.45
CA PHE A 13 -51.68 -15.66 13.41
C PHE A 13 -50.39 -16.08 12.69
N VAL A 14 -50.26 -15.73 11.40
CA VAL A 14 -49.01 -15.92 10.66
C VAL A 14 -48.01 -14.88 11.16
N PHE A 15 -47.18 -15.27 12.12
CA PHE A 15 -45.92 -14.58 12.36
C PHE A 15 -45.03 -14.82 11.14
N LEU A 16 -44.96 -13.81 10.26
CA LEU A 16 -43.91 -13.69 9.27
C LEU A 16 -42.58 -13.52 10.01
N LEU A 17 -41.94 -14.66 10.29
CA LEU A 17 -40.52 -14.74 10.59
C LEU A 17 -39.79 -14.10 9.40
N ILE A 18 -39.40 -12.83 9.57
CA ILE A 18 -38.33 -12.26 8.78
C ILE A 18 -37.11 -13.11 9.12
N ILE A 19 -36.81 -14.06 8.24
CA ILE A 19 -35.53 -14.74 8.22
C ILE A 19 -34.54 -13.61 7.93
N SER A 20 -33.92 -13.11 9.00
CA SER A 20 -32.70 -12.34 8.91
C SER A 20 -31.71 -13.22 8.16
N ILE A 21 -31.57 -12.99 6.85
CA ILE A 21 -30.44 -13.48 6.08
C ILE A 21 -29.24 -12.83 6.74
N SER A 22 -28.61 -13.58 7.63
CA SER A 22 -27.28 -13.36 8.15
C SER A 22 -26.37 -13.15 6.94
N HIS A 23 -26.17 -11.88 6.57
CA HIS A 23 -25.28 -11.52 5.48
C HIS A 23 -23.87 -11.87 5.93
N ALA A 24 -23.42 -13.00 5.37
CA ALA A 24 -22.06 -13.34 4.98
C ALA A 24 -20.95 -12.82 5.90
N SER A 25 -20.35 -13.78 6.62
CA SER A 25 -19.02 -13.72 7.20
C SER A 25 -18.10 -12.72 6.48
N GLU A 26 -17.67 -11.71 7.21
CA GLU A 26 -16.59 -10.79 6.87
C GLU A 26 -15.48 -11.56 6.14
N VAL A 27 -15.26 -11.28 4.84
CA VAL A 27 -14.18 -11.92 4.09
C VAL A 27 -12.88 -11.36 4.63
N ASN A 28 -12.34 -12.03 5.65
CA ASN A 28 -11.33 -11.49 6.57
C ASN A 28 -9.95 -11.19 5.93
N SER A 29 -9.76 -11.53 4.65
CA SER A 29 -8.50 -11.30 3.97
C SER A 29 -8.66 -11.04 2.47
N ILE A 30 -8.05 -9.96 1.99
CA ILE A 30 -7.85 -9.66 0.58
C ILE A 30 -6.96 -10.78 -0.01
N PRO A 31 -7.47 -11.57 -0.98
CA PRO A 31 -6.74 -12.68 -1.58
C PRO A 31 -5.50 -12.22 -2.35
N GLU A 32 -4.69 -13.18 -2.79
CA GLU A 32 -3.60 -12.91 -3.72
C GLU A 32 -4.11 -12.26 -5.01
N LEU A 33 -3.34 -11.29 -5.52
CA LEU A 33 -3.63 -10.61 -6.78
C LEU A 33 -3.87 -11.58 -7.94
N SER A 34 -3.09 -12.66 -8.03
CA SER A 34 -3.26 -13.69 -9.07
C SER A 34 -4.68 -14.30 -9.03
N LYS A 35 -5.19 -14.64 -7.84
CA LYS A 35 -6.52 -15.22 -7.65
C LYS A 35 -7.61 -14.20 -8.00
N ILE A 36 -7.44 -12.95 -7.59
CA ILE A 36 -8.36 -11.85 -7.94
C ILE A 36 -8.44 -11.69 -9.47
N LEU A 37 -7.28 -11.66 -10.14
CA LEU A 37 -7.21 -11.50 -11.60
C LEU A 37 -7.77 -12.71 -12.35
N ILE A 38 -7.58 -13.94 -11.86
CA ILE A 38 -8.20 -15.14 -12.45
C ILE A 38 -9.73 -15.05 -12.35
N LYS A 39 -10.26 -14.70 -11.17
CA LYS A 39 -11.71 -14.56 -10.95
C LYS A 39 -12.30 -13.50 -11.88
N ILE A 40 -11.68 -12.32 -11.97
CA ILE A 40 -12.27 -11.24 -12.79
C ILE A 40 -12.28 -11.57 -14.29
N ARG A 41 -11.23 -12.24 -14.80
CA ARG A 41 -11.17 -12.71 -16.19
C ARG A 41 -12.25 -13.72 -16.55
N SER A 42 -12.77 -14.45 -15.55
CA SER A 42 -13.86 -15.43 -15.77
C SER A 42 -15.25 -14.81 -15.76
N LEU A 43 -15.40 -13.58 -15.27
CA LEU A 43 -16.70 -12.93 -15.04
C LEU A 43 -16.98 -11.77 -16.00
N ASP A 44 -15.95 -11.05 -16.45
CA ASP A 44 -16.12 -9.77 -17.14
C ASP A 44 -16.16 -9.86 -18.66
N ASP A 45 -16.86 -8.91 -19.28
CA ASP A 45 -16.81 -8.70 -20.72
C ASP A 45 -15.43 -8.18 -21.14
N LYS A 46 -14.94 -8.64 -22.29
CA LYS A 46 -13.61 -8.32 -22.82
C LYS A 46 -13.39 -6.83 -23.03
N SER A 47 -14.45 -6.04 -23.20
CA SER A 47 -14.40 -4.62 -23.55
C SER A 47 -13.89 -3.72 -22.41
N GLN A 48 -14.12 -4.08 -21.15
CA GLN A 48 -13.68 -3.30 -19.98
C GLN A 48 -12.61 -4.00 -19.12
N LEU A 49 -12.34 -5.27 -19.42
CA LEU A 49 -11.45 -6.12 -18.64
C LEU A 49 -10.04 -5.52 -18.44
N GLN A 50 -9.47 -4.87 -19.47
CA GLN A 50 -8.10 -4.34 -19.37
C GLN A 50 -8.01 -3.16 -18.40
N GLU A 51 -9.00 -2.26 -18.42
CA GLU A 51 -9.05 -1.13 -17.49
C GLU A 51 -9.31 -1.61 -16.06
N LYS A 52 -10.25 -2.53 -15.88
CA LYS A 52 -10.54 -3.11 -14.56
C LYS A 52 -9.34 -3.84 -13.98
N GLU A 53 -8.63 -4.65 -14.77
CA GLU A 53 -7.39 -5.29 -14.33
C GLU A 53 -6.32 -4.28 -13.91
N TYR A 54 -6.19 -3.17 -14.65
CA TYR A 54 -5.25 -2.11 -14.32
C TYR A 54 -5.59 -1.46 -12.99
N LEU A 55 -6.87 -1.12 -12.77
CA LEU A 55 -7.34 -0.51 -11.53
C LEU A 55 -7.18 -1.47 -10.33
N ILE A 56 -7.50 -2.75 -10.49
CA ILE A 56 -7.25 -3.78 -9.48
C ILE A 56 -5.77 -3.80 -9.10
N LYS A 57 -4.86 -3.88 -10.09
CA LYS A 57 -3.40 -3.87 -9.85
C LYS A 57 -2.96 -2.58 -9.15
N LYS A 58 -3.46 -1.43 -9.60
CA LYS A 58 -3.15 -0.12 -9.02
C LYS A 58 -3.46 -0.09 -7.52
N PHE A 59 -4.71 -0.37 -7.14
CA PHE A 59 -5.10 -0.30 -5.73
C PHE A 59 -4.49 -1.43 -4.89
N TYR A 60 -4.33 -2.63 -5.45
CA TYR A 60 -3.63 -3.71 -4.78
C TYR A 60 -2.18 -3.32 -4.43
N TYR A 61 -1.41 -2.79 -5.39
CA TYR A 61 -0.04 -2.34 -5.12
C TYR A 61 0.00 -1.12 -4.20
N GLN A 62 -1.00 -0.23 -4.29
CA GLN A 62 -1.09 0.93 -3.40
C GLN A 62 -1.31 0.52 -1.94
N ILE A 63 -2.16 -0.49 -1.67
CA ILE A 63 -2.34 -1.09 -0.33
C ILE A 63 -1.02 -1.63 0.20
N GLN A 64 -0.28 -2.41 -0.60
CA GLN A 64 1.01 -2.97 -0.18
C GLN A 64 2.05 -1.89 0.10
N TYR A 65 2.09 -0.86 -0.76
CA TYR A 65 2.98 0.29 -0.58
C TYR A 65 2.67 1.05 0.72
N GLN A 66 1.42 1.43 0.94
CA GLN A 66 1.02 2.18 2.13
C GLN A 66 1.27 1.38 3.41
N LYS A 67 1.03 0.05 3.38
CA LYS A 67 1.34 -0.81 4.52
C LYS A 67 2.84 -0.82 4.85
N GLN A 68 3.70 -0.94 3.83
CA GLN A 68 5.15 -0.89 4.03
C GLN A 68 5.65 0.50 4.47
N LYS A 69 5.02 1.58 3.99
CA LYS A 69 5.29 2.95 4.45
C LYS A 69 4.95 3.09 5.93
N LEU A 70 3.79 2.60 6.37
CA LEU A 70 3.38 2.62 7.78
C LEU A 70 4.33 1.84 8.68
N ASP A 71 4.83 0.69 8.24
CA ASP A 71 5.77 -0.10 9.03
C ASP A 71 7.09 0.67 9.28
N ILE A 72 7.61 1.40 8.28
CA ILE A 72 8.79 2.28 8.45
C ILE A 72 8.48 3.44 9.40
N LEU A 73 7.35 4.13 9.18
CA LEU A 73 7.00 5.29 9.99
C LEU A 73 6.78 4.90 11.45
N SER A 74 6.25 3.71 11.71
CA SER A 74 6.08 3.18 13.08
C SER A 74 7.42 2.89 13.75
N GLU A 75 8.39 2.34 13.01
CA GLU A 75 9.77 2.15 13.49
C GLU A 75 10.41 3.50 13.85
N VAL A 76 10.33 4.49 12.96
CA VAL A 76 10.89 5.83 13.16
C VAL A 76 10.21 6.56 14.31
N LYS A 77 8.89 6.46 14.43
CA LYS A 77 8.12 6.99 15.56
C LYS A 77 8.70 6.46 16.88
N GLY A 78 8.90 5.15 16.99
CA GLY A 78 9.46 4.53 18.19
C GLY A 78 10.86 5.03 18.53
N HIS A 79 11.72 5.25 17.52
CA HIS A 79 13.02 5.85 17.73
C HIS A 79 12.94 7.30 18.24
N PHE A 80 12.06 8.12 17.68
CA PHE A 80 11.86 9.48 18.18
C PHE A 80 11.32 9.49 19.61
N GLU A 81 10.29 8.70 19.92
CA GLU A 81 9.70 8.62 21.27
C GLU A 81 10.75 8.22 22.32
N LYS A 82 11.54 7.19 22.03
CA LYS A 82 12.64 6.74 22.91
C LYS A 82 13.68 7.85 23.11
N SER A 83 14.05 8.53 22.04
CA SER A 83 15.14 9.53 22.08
C SER A 83 14.71 10.82 22.77
N ILE A 84 13.45 11.22 22.62
CA ILE A 84 12.86 12.33 23.38
C ILE A 84 12.88 12.01 24.86
N SER A 85 12.40 10.83 25.27
CA SER A 85 12.39 10.43 26.69
C SER A 85 13.79 10.48 27.31
N LYS A 86 14.81 9.97 26.61
CA LYS A 86 16.20 10.01 27.07
C LYS A 86 16.76 11.44 27.13
N ALA A 87 16.45 12.26 26.13
CA ALA A 87 16.92 13.64 26.08
C ALA A 87 16.30 14.49 27.20
N GLU A 88 15.02 14.26 27.54
CA GLU A 88 14.34 14.93 28.65
C GLU A 88 14.93 14.52 30.00
N GLU A 89 15.14 13.23 30.24
CA GLU A 89 15.77 12.72 31.47
C GLU A 89 17.14 13.37 31.72
N LYS A 90 18.02 13.35 30.70
CA LYS A 90 19.34 13.97 30.78
C LYS A 90 19.29 15.48 31.03
N TYR A 91 18.33 16.15 30.42
CA TYR A 91 18.15 17.60 30.61
C TYR A 91 17.72 17.93 32.03
N ASP A 92 16.79 17.15 32.58
CA ASP A 92 16.28 17.32 33.95
C ASP A 92 17.35 16.99 35.01
N GLU A 93 18.26 16.06 34.70
CA GLU A 93 19.43 15.74 35.53
C GLU A 93 20.56 16.78 35.44
N GLY A 94 20.46 17.75 34.52
CA GLY A 94 21.45 18.79 34.32
C GLY A 94 22.71 18.33 33.58
N GLU A 95 22.63 17.28 32.74
CA GLU A 95 23.74 16.92 31.86
C GLU A 95 23.96 18.03 30.80
N ASP A 96 25.15 18.64 30.80
CA ASP A 96 25.51 19.75 29.88
C ASP A 96 25.53 19.39 28.38
N ASN A 97 25.30 18.12 28.03
CA ASN A 97 25.40 17.60 26.66
C ASN A 97 24.08 17.61 25.87
N ILE A 98 22.96 18.01 26.49
CA ILE A 98 21.65 18.05 25.85
C ILE A 98 21.00 19.43 26.05
N SER A 99 20.49 20.02 24.97
CA SER A 99 19.78 21.31 25.04
C SER A 99 18.28 21.15 24.82
N GLN A 100 17.51 22.14 25.29
CA GLN A 100 16.09 22.27 24.93
C GLN A 100 15.87 22.34 23.41
N THR A 101 16.83 22.90 22.68
CA THR A 101 16.79 22.94 21.21
C THR A 101 16.84 21.53 20.62
N ASP A 102 17.66 20.64 21.17
CA ASP A 102 17.79 19.25 20.70
C ASP A 102 16.50 18.46 20.97
N ILE A 103 15.94 18.60 22.18
CA ILE A 103 14.63 18.02 22.53
C ILE A 103 13.55 18.53 21.57
N THR A 104 13.54 19.83 21.29
CA THR A 104 12.56 20.45 20.38
C THR A 104 12.67 19.91 18.96
N LYS A 105 13.90 19.71 18.43
CA LYS A 105 14.11 19.10 17.12
C LYS A 105 13.57 17.67 17.07
N LEU A 106 13.85 16.86 18.08
CA LEU A 106 13.35 15.48 18.16
C LEU A 106 11.81 15.45 18.18
N LYS A 107 11.17 16.32 18.98
CA LYS A 107 9.71 16.49 19.01
C LYS A 107 9.14 16.91 17.67
N LEU A 108 9.80 17.82 16.96
CA LEU A 108 9.40 18.23 15.60
C LEU A 108 9.50 17.07 14.61
N GLY A 109 10.55 16.25 14.70
CA GLY A 109 10.71 15.03 13.90
C GLY A 109 9.60 14.00 14.17
N LEU A 110 9.22 13.82 15.44
CA LEU A 110 8.09 12.97 15.83
C LEU A 110 6.78 13.50 15.24
N ALA A 111 6.50 14.81 15.38
CA ALA A 111 5.28 15.41 14.85
C ALA A 111 5.16 15.25 13.33
N GLY A 112 6.26 15.45 12.58
CA GLY A 112 6.31 15.18 11.15
C GLY A 112 6.07 13.71 10.81
N THR A 113 6.63 12.78 11.59
CA THR A 113 6.41 11.34 11.42
C THR A 113 4.95 10.95 11.67
N LEU A 114 4.31 11.53 12.68
CA LEU A 114 2.88 11.32 12.97
C LEU A 114 1.98 11.83 11.84
N ASN A 115 2.29 13.01 11.27
CA ASN A 115 1.59 13.51 10.10
C ASN A 115 1.66 12.52 8.93
N ASP A 116 2.86 12.01 8.63
CA ASP A 116 3.07 11.03 7.57
C ASP A 116 2.33 9.71 7.82
N ILE A 117 2.17 9.31 9.09
CA ILE A 117 1.37 8.14 9.48
C ILE A 117 -0.10 8.37 9.13
N PHE A 118 -0.67 9.51 9.51
CA PHE A 118 -2.08 9.82 9.20
C PHE A 118 -2.37 9.80 7.70
N GLU A 119 -1.47 10.35 6.89
CA GLU A 119 -1.57 10.30 5.42
C GLU A 119 -1.51 8.85 4.90
N ALA A 120 -0.55 8.06 5.39
CA ALA A 120 -0.37 6.68 4.94
C ALA A 120 -1.53 5.77 5.37
N GLU A 121 -2.08 5.95 6.57
CA GLU A 121 -3.27 5.24 7.05
C GLU A 121 -4.51 5.57 6.21
N THR A 122 -4.72 6.86 5.93
CA THR A 122 -5.84 7.31 5.10
C THR A 122 -5.70 6.76 3.69
N GLY A 123 -4.50 6.82 3.11
CA GLY A 123 -4.18 6.23 1.82
C GLY A 123 -4.40 4.72 1.78
N LEU A 124 -4.07 3.99 2.86
CA LEU A 124 -4.32 2.56 2.98
C LEU A 124 -5.81 2.24 3.00
N LYS A 125 -6.58 2.92 3.87
CA LYS A 125 -8.02 2.70 4.04
C LYS A 125 -8.79 2.99 2.76
N THR A 126 -8.52 4.13 2.12
CA THR A 126 -9.14 4.52 0.84
C THR A 126 -8.82 3.53 -0.28
N SER A 127 -7.56 3.06 -0.39
CA SER A 127 -7.19 2.08 -1.41
C SER A 127 -7.90 0.74 -1.24
N LYS A 128 -8.14 0.31 0.01
CA LYS A 128 -8.94 -0.91 0.28
C LYS A 128 -10.39 -0.73 -0.16
N LEU A 129 -10.99 0.41 0.15
CA LEU A 129 -12.37 0.73 -0.27
C LEU A 129 -12.48 0.76 -1.80
N SER A 130 -11.56 1.43 -2.50
CA SER A 130 -11.55 1.44 -3.96
C SER A 130 -11.35 0.06 -4.57
N LEU A 131 -10.50 -0.79 -3.98
CA LEU A 131 -10.37 -2.18 -4.42
C LEU A 131 -11.65 -2.98 -4.18
N SER A 132 -12.30 -2.76 -3.04
CA SER A 132 -13.57 -3.41 -2.68
C SER A 132 -14.68 -3.06 -3.66
N GLU A 133 -14.79 -1.77 -4.00
CA GLU A 133 -15.72 -1.21 -4.99
C GLU A 133 -15.53 -1.86 -6.36
N ILE A 134 -14.29 -1.92 -6.86
CA ILE A 134 -13.99 -2.51 -8.19
C ILE A 134 -14.34 -4.00 -8.24
N LEU A 135 -14.18 -4.71 -7.12
CA LEU A 135 -14.39 -6.15 -7.05
C LEU A 135 -15.83 -6.54 -6.71
N ASP A 136 -16.70 -5.56 -6.41
CA ASP A 136 -18.04 -5.78 -5.87
C ASP A 136 -18.00 -6.74 -4.67
N THR A 137 -17.17 -6.37 -3.70
CA THR A 137 -16.93 -7.16 -2.48
C THR A 137 -17.09 -6.29 -1.24
N ASN A 138 -17.20 -6.93 -0.08
CA ASN A 138 -17.32 -6.27 1.23
C ASN A 138 -16.01 -6.34 2.02
N TYR A 139 -14.85 -6.10 1.40
CA TYR A 139 -13.60 -5.99 2.16
C TYR A 139 -13.69 -4.75 3.07
N GLY A 140 -13.83 -4.97 4.37
CA GLY A 140 -13.79 -3.91 5.36
C GLY A 140 -12.44 -3.18 5.39
N ILE A 141 -12.43 -1.96 5.94
CA ILE A 141 -11.22 -1.13 6.09
C ILE A 141 -10.09 -1.85 6.87
N ASN A 142 -10.46 -2.80 7.73
CA ASN A 142 -9.55 -3.58 8.55
C ASN A 142 -9.16 -4.93 7.94
N SER A 143 -9.67 -5.26 6.74
CA SER A 143 -9.34 -6.51 6.05
C SER A 143 -7.84 -6.66 5.92
N LYS A 144 -7.33 -7.82 6.34
CA LYS A 144 -5.92 -8.17 6.17
C LYS A 144 -5.65 -8.49 4.71
N MET A 145 -4.39 -8.56 4.34
CA MET A 145 -3.98 -8.88 2.98
C MET A 145 -3.13 -10.14 3.02
N PHE A 146 -3.41 -11.10 2.15
CA PHE A 146 -2.63 -12.34 2.11
C PHE A 146 -1.15 -12.06 1.79
N SER A 147 -0.89 -11.12 0.88
CA SER A 147 0.46 -10.69 0.51
C SER A 147 0.67 -9.19 0.82
N PRO A 148 1.01 -8.80 2.05
CA PRO A 148 1.09 -7.39 2.44
C PRO A 148 2.34 -6.67 1.91
N LYS A 149 3.40 -7.43 1.57
CA LYS A 149 4.68 -6.85 1.13
C LYS A 149 4.64 -6.53 -0.36
N ILE A 150 4.97 -5.29 -0.72
CA ILE A 150 5.19 -4.92 -2.12
C ILE A 150 6.54 -5.48 -2.60
N ILE A 151 6.51 -6.14 -3.75
CA ILE A 151 7.71 -6.64 -4.44
C ILE A 151 7.70 -6.16 -5.90
N PRO A 152 8.87 -5.89 -6.50
CA PRO A 152 8.96 -5.55 -7.91
C PRO A 152 8.40 -6.67 -8.79
N VAL A 153 7.54 -6.32 -9.74
CA VAL A 153 7.07 -7.27 -10.75
C VAL A 153 8.20 -7.66 -11.70
N LYS A 154 8.18 -8.92 -12.15
CA LYS A 154 9.14 -9.44 -13.12
C LYS A 154 8.95 -8.75 -14.48
N PHE A 155 10.00 -8.11 -15.00
CA PHE A 155 10.05 -7.50 -16.33
C PHE A 155 11.48 -7.57 -16.89
N GLU A 156 11.73 -8.55 -17.75
CA GLU A 156 13.08 -8.93 -18.20
C GLU A 156 13.56 -8.20 -19.46
N PHE A 157 12.68 -7.42 -20.09
CA PHE A 157 13.00 -6.77 -21.36
C PHE A 157 13.85 -5.51 -21.15
N ASN A 158 14.87 -5.35 -22.00
CA ASN A 158 15.78 -4.22 -21.98
C ASN A 158 15.54 -3.23 -23.11
N ASN A 159 14.88 -3.65 -24.18
CA ASN A 159 14.48 -2.80 -25.30
C ASN A 159 13.04 -3.11 -25.74
N TYR A 160 12.45 -2.16 -26.46
CA TYR A 160 11.05 -2.24 -26.88
C TYR A 160 10.84 -3.35 -27.91
N GLU A 161 11.79 -3.53 -28.82
CA GLU A 161 11.72 -4.45 -29.94
C GLU A 161 11.62 -5.90 -29.44
N GLU A 162 12.47 -6.29 -28.49
CA GLU A 162 12.46 -7.58 -27.81
C GLU A 162 11.12 -7.83 -27.08
N TRP A 163 10.66 -6.83 -26.30
CA TRP A 163 9.37 -6.90 -25.63
C TRP A 163 8.21 -7.08 -26.62
N SER A 164 8.22 -6.30 -27.70
CA SER A 164 7.18 -6.28 -28.74
C SER A 164 7.11 -7.62 -29.46
N LEU A 165 8.26 -8.18 -29.85
CA LEU A 165 8.36 -9.49 -30.51
C LEU A 165 7.84 -10.62 -29.61
N GLN A 166 8.31 -10.70 -28.37
CA GLN A 166 7.89 -11.73 -27.41
C GLN A 166 6.41 -11.64 -27.05
N ASN A 167 5.87 -10.42 -26.99
CA ASN A 167 4.45 -10.18 -26.71
C ASN A 167 3.56 -10.24 -27.96
N LYS A 168 4.11 -10.60 -29.13
CA LYS A 168 3.39 -10.70 -30.41
C LYS A 168 2.57 -9.44 -30.73
N VAL A 169 3.12 -8.27 -30.41
CA VAL A 169 2.46 -6.99 -30.67
C VAL A 169 2.55 -6.72 -32.17
N ILE A 170 1.45 -6.96 -32.88
CA ILE A 170 1.30 -6.63 -34.30
C ILE A 170 0.34 -5.44 -34.37
N SER A 171 0.86 -4.25 -34.69
CA SER A 171 0.04 -3.06 -34.86
C SER A 171 0.57 -2.20 -35.99
N ASN A 172 -0.22 -2.11 -37.07
CA ASN A 172 0.05 -1.19 -38.18
C ASN A 172 -0.45 0.24 -37.87
N ILE A 173 -1.15 0.42 -36.74
CA ILE A 173 -1.64 1.71 -36.29
C ILE A 173 -0.50 2.48 -35.63
N HIS A 174 0.02 3.48 -36.34
CA HIS A 174 1.15 4.31 -35.90
C HIS A 174 0.95 4.91 -34.50
N LYS A 175 -0.25 5.45 -34.21
CA LYS A 175 -0.61 6.03 -32.90
C LYS A 175 -0.45 5.02 -31.75
N ARG A 176 -0.84 3.76 -31.98
CA ARG A 176 -0.74 2.68 -30.97
C ARG A 176 0.71 2.28 -30.74
N VAL A 177 1.51 2.17 -31.79
CA VAL A 177 2.96 1.90 -31.67
C VAL A 177 3.66 2.99 -30.85
N ILE A 178 3.35 4.27 -31.12
CA ILE A 178 3.89 5.40 -30.33
C ILE A 178 3.48 5.29 -28.86
N LEU A 179 2.21 5.00 -28.57
CA LEU A 179 1.72 4.83 -27.20
C LEU A 179 2.47 3.73 -26.45
N LEU A 180 2.70 2.59 -27.10
CA LEU A 180 3.42 1.46 -26.49
C LEU A 180 4.89 1.77 -26.27
N LYS A 181 5.57 2.42 -27.22
CA LYS A 181 6.96 2.89 -27.05
C LYS A 181 7.08 3.86 -25.88
N LYS A 182 6.18 4.85 -25.78
CA LYS A 182 6.13 5.78 -24.64
C LYS A 182 5.92 5.05 -23.31
N SER A 183 4.99 4.09 -23.27
CA SER A 183 4.71 3.30 -22.08
C SER A 183 5.90 2.42 -21.66
N PHE A 184 6.60 1.82 -22.63
CA PHE A 184 7.81 1.06 -22.40
C PHE A 184 8.94 1.93 -21.82
N LEU A 185 9.16 3.12 -22.39
CA LEU A 185 10.15 4.07 -21.85
C LEU A 185 9.84 4.46 -20.40
N LYS A 186 8.56 4.64 -20.04
CA LYS A 186 8.16 4.86 -18.63
C LYS A 186 8.55 3.66 -17.75
N VAL A 187 8.33 2.42 -18.20
CA VAL A 187 8.74 1.22 -17.45
C VAL A 187 10.24 1.22 -17.19
N THR A 188 11.05 1.49 -18.23
CA THR A 188 12.51 1.57 -18.13
C THR A 188 12.95 2.68 -17.16
N GLU A 189 12.37 3.87 -17.27
CA GLU A 189 12.65 4.99 -16.36
C GLU A 189 12.35 4.61 -14.90
N LYS A 190 11.18 4.02 -14.63
CA LYS A 190 10.81 3.62 -13.26
C LYS A 190 11.66 2.46 -12.75
N LYS A 191 12.04 1.51 -13.61
CA LYS A 191 12.96 0.41 -13.27
C LYS A 191 14.31 0.96 -12.80
N ASN A 192 14.89 1.90 -13.55
CA ASN A 192 16.18 2.52 -13.23
C ASN A 192 16.12 3.29 -11.91
N LYS A 193 15.07 4.11 -11.72
CA LYS A 193 14.84 4.83 -10.45
C LYS A 193 14.68 3.87 -9.26
N MET A 194 13.94 2.77 -9.43
CA MET A 194 13.76 1.75 -8.39
C MET A 194 15.08 1.04 -8.04
N VAL A 195 15.90 0.70 -9.04
CA VAL A 195 17.22 0.08 -8.80
C VAL A 195 18.14 1.02 -8.01
N LEU A 196 18.16 2.31 -8.36
CA LEU A 196 18.90 3.31 -7.59
C LEU A 196 18.37 3.42 -6.15
N ALA A 197 17.06 3.54 -5.97
CA ALA A 197 16.43 3.63 -4.65
C ALA A 197 16.73 2.39 -3.78
N ARG A 198 16.83 1.20 -4.38
CA ARG A 198 17.22 -0.03 -3.67
C ARG A 198 18.62 0.04 -3.08
N LYS A 199 19.58 0.62 -3.82
CA LYS A 199 20.95 0.82 -3.35
C LYS A 199 20.96 1.81 -2.18
N ASN A 200 20.27 2.94 -2.34
CA ASN A 200 20.19 3.98 -1.31
C ASN A 200 19.58 3.45 -0.01
N ARG A 201 18.49 2.66 -0.09
CA ARG A 201 17.88 2.02 1.07
C ARG A 201 18.86 1.21 1.92
N LYS A 202 19.78 0.46 1.30
CA LYS A 202 20.76 -0.35 2.04
C LYS A 202 21.74 0.54 2.81
N MET A 203 22.27 1.56 2.14
CA MET A 203 23.22 2.50 2.75
C MET A 203 22.58 3.28 3.90
N THR A 204 21.36 3.80 3.69
CA THR A 204 20.65 4.56 4.72
C THR A 204 20.24 3.71 5.93
N ARG A 205 19.92 2.42 5.74
CA ARG A 205 19.66 1.52 6.86
C ARG A 205 20.91 1.31 7.72
N ALA A 206 22.08 1.19 7.11
CA ALA A 206 23.33 1.07 7.84
C ALA A 206 23.63 2.35 8.65
N LEU A 207 23.43 3.54 8.05
CA LEU A 207 23.55 4.82 8.74
C LEU A 207 22.60 4.89 9.94
N LEU A 208 21.30 4.59 9.77
CA LEU A 208 20.34 4.62 10.88
C LEU A 208 20.78 3.71 12.04
N VAL A 209 21.16 2.47 11.74
CA VAL A 209 21.56 1.50 12.78
C VAL A 209 22.78 2.02 13.55
N SER A 210 23.74 2.63 12.86
CA SER A 210 24.91 3.26 13.49
C SER A 210 24.50 4.40 14.42
N GLU A 211 23.73 5.38 13.92
CA GLU A 211 23.38 6.57 14.72
C GLU A 211 22.45 6.25 15.89
N VAL A 212 21.51 5.33 15.70
CA VAL A 212 20.65 4.84 16.80
C VAL A 212 21.50 4.15 17.87
N ALA A 213 22.47 3.32 17.48
CA ALA A 213 23.33 2.63 18.44
C ALA A 213 24.24 3.61 19.19
N ASN A 214 24.88 4.56 18.48
CA ASN A 214 25.73 5.59 19.08
C ASN A 214 24.93 6.42 20.10
N TYR A 215 23.72 6.84 19.74
CA TYR A 215 22.84 7.57 20.64
C TYR A 215 22.41 6.72 21.84
N ASP A 216 22.10 5.44 21.61
CA ASP A 216 21.73 4.52 22.68
C ASP A 216 22.86 4.27 23.68
N PHE A 217 24.11 4.29 23.24
CA PHE A 217 25.31 4.20 24.07
C PHE A 217 25.74 5.52 24.71
N GLY A 218 25.04 6.63 24.43
CA GLY A 218 25.35 7.94 24.99
C GLY A 218 26.60 8.62 24.39
N ILE A 219 27.08 8.13 23.25
CA ILE A 219 28.24 8.69 22.53
C ILE A 219 27.86 9.41 21.23
N GLY A 220 26.59 9.35 20.82
CA GLY A 220 26.08 9.97 19.60
C GLY A 220 25.47 11.36 19.80
N ASP A 221 25.59 12.22 18.80
CA ASP A 221 24.98 13.56 18.78
C ASP A 221 23.46 13.45 18.46
N PRO A 222 22.58 14.12 19.23
CA PRO A 222 21.14 14.17 18.94
C PRO A 222 20.80 14.66 17.53
N ASN A 223 21.59 15.57 16.97
CA ASN A 223 21.42 16.09 15.61
C ASN A 223 21.75 15.05 14.55
N ASP A 224 22.78 14.24 14.76
CA ASP A 224 23.15 13.16 13.84
C ASP A 224 22.07 12.09 13.82
N LEU A 225 21.55 11.71 15.00
CA LEU A 225 20.40 10.81 15.11
C LEU A 225 19.17 11.40 14.40
N PHE A 226 18.83 12.66 14.66
CA PHE A 226 17.69 13.33 14.02
C PHE A 226 17.83 13.29 12.50
N GLN A 227 18.99 13.66 11.95
CA GLN A 227 19.25 13.62 10.52
C GLN A 227 19.14 12.21 9.96
N ALA A 228 19.70 11.22 10.64
CA ALA A 228 19.63 9.83 10.22
C ALA A 228 18.18 9.32 10.15
N LEU A 229 17.35 9.66 11.14
CA LEU A 229 15.92 9.31 11.15
C LEU A 229 15.16 9.96 9.99
N ILE A 230 15.36 11.26 9.74
CA ILE A 230 14.70 11.96 8.63
C ILE A 230 15.13 11.41 7.27
N ILE A 231 16.44 11.16 7.07
CA ILE A 231 16.98 10.57 5.84
C ILE A 231 16.42 9.16 5.65
N TYR A 232 16.36 8.34 6.72
CA TYR A 232 15.80 7.00 6.70
C TYR A 232 14.35 6.99 6.24
N THR A 233 13.49 7.81 6.86
CA THR A 233 12.08 7.94 6.48
C THR A 233 11.92 8.27 5.00
N ARG A 234 12.65 9.28 4.52
CA ARG A 234 12.58 9.74 3.14
C ARG A 234 13.06 8.67 2.15
N VAL A 235 14.21 8.05 2.40
CA VAL A 235 14.82 7.09 1.47
C VAL A 235 14.03 5.79 1.41
N LEU A 236 13.58 5.26 2.55
CA LEU A 236 12.86 3.99 2.57
C LEU A 236 11.43 4.13 2.05
N SER A 237 10.73 5.21 2.40
CA SER A 237 9.43 5.52 1.80
C SER A 237 9.56 5.71 0.29
N GLY A 238 10.59 6.46 -0.15
CA GLY A 238 10.90 6.64 -1.57
C GLY A 238 11.25 5.34 -2.30
N TYR A 239 11.91 4.39 -1.64
CA TYR A 239 12.14 3.06 -2.20
C TYR A 239 10.84 2.32 -2.46
N TYR A 240 9.95 2.19 -1.47
CA TYR A 240 8.69 1.47 -1.70
C TYR A 240 7.78 2.19 -2.69
N GLU A 241 7.79 3.53 -2.69
CA GLU A 241 7.08 4.32 -3.70
C GLU A 241 7.65 4.04 -5.12
N SER A 242 8.97 3.90 -5.26
CA SER A 242 9.60 3.56 -6.54
C SER A 242 9.20 2.16 -7.04
N VAL A 243 9.05 1.19 -6.12
CA VAL A 243 8.54 -0.16 -6.44
C VAL A 243 7.10 -0.08 -6.91
N TYR A 244 6.25 0.68 -6.21
CA TYR A 244 4.86 0.91 -6.61
C TYR A 244 4.76 1.54 -8.00
N LYS A 245 5.49 2.63 -8.25
CA LYS A 245 5.52 3.34 -9.55
C LYS A 245 6.00 2.43 -10.67
N TYR A 246 7.00 1.59 -10.43
CA TYR A 246 7.49 0.61 -11.41
C TYR A 246 6.43 -0.46 -11.70
N ASN A 247 5.83 -1.06 -10.67
CA ASN A 247 4.77 -2.06 -10.84
C ASN A 247 3.57 -1.49 -11.61
N LEU A 248 3.20 -0.24 -11.33
CA LEU A 248 2.12 0.45 -12.01
C LEU A 248 2.46 0.74 -13.48
N ALA A 249 3.69 1.17 -13.79
CA ALA A 249 4.12 1.38 -15.17
C ALA A 249 4.05 0.07 -16.00
N VAL A 250 4.41 -1.06 -15.41
CA VAL A 250 4.28 -2.38 -16.06
C VAL A 250 2.80 -2.74 -16.26
N ALA A 251 1.94 -2.44 -15.29
CA ALA A 251 0.50 -2.63 -15.43
C ALA A 251 -0.10 -1.74 -16.54
N GLU A 252 0.33 -0.47 -16.63
CA GLU A 252 -0.08 0.49 -17.67
C GLU A 252 0.35 0.01 -19.06
N LEU A 253 1.59 -0.47 -19.22
CA LEU A 253 2.08 -1.05 -20.46
C LEU A 253 1.26 -2.27 -20.89
N ASN A 254 0.94 -3.17 -19.95
CA ASN A 254 0.11 -4.34 -20.21
C ASN A 254 -1.33 -3.97 -20.59
N ARG A 255 -1.90 -2.94 -19.96
CA ARG A 255 -3.22 -2.42 -20.33
C ARG A 255 -3.19 -1.86 -21.75
N ASN A 256 -2.26 -0.95 -22.04
CA ASN A 256 -2.17 -0.28 -23.33
C ASN A 256 -1.89 -1.26 -24.49
N LYS A 257 -1.22 -2.39 -24.21
CA LYS A 257 -1.02 -3.49 -25.18
C LYS A 257 -2.34 -4.13 -25.62
N ASN A 258 -3.33 -4.17 -24.73
CA ASN A 258 -4.56 -4.94 -24.91
C ASN A 258 -5.79 -4.06 -25.24
N ILE A 259 -5.60 -2.74 -25.32
CA ILE A 259 -6.53 -1.76 -25.89
C ILE A 259 -6.13 -1.50 -27.35
#